data_AF-A0A382F1L1-F1
#
_entry.id   AF-A0A382F1L1-F1
#
_cell.length_a   1.000
_cell.length_b   1.000
_cell.length_c   1.000
_cell.angle_alpha   90.00
_cell.angle_beta   90.00
_cell.angle_gamma   90.00
#
_symmetry.space_group_name_H-M   'P 1'
#
loop_
_entity.id
_entity.type
_entity.pdbx_description
1 polymer ?
#
loop_
_entity_poly.entity_id
_entity_poly.type
_entity_poly.pdbx_seq_one_letter_code
_entity_poly.pdbx_strand_id
1 'polypeptide(L)' 'MVAEDTISTDFLGLTLRSPIVLLSGCVGFGDEYSRVEGFSNASIGGAV' A
#
# COMPACT_ATOMS: atom_id res chain seq x y z
N MET A 1 -10.83 5.89 6.25
CA MET A 1 -11.37 7.06 5.53
C MET A 1 -10.71 7.11 4.17
N VAL A 2 -11.48 7.36 3.10
CA VAL A 2 -10.97 7.54 1.73
C VAL A 2 -11.31 8.98 1.37
N ALA A 3 -10.36 9.74 0.82
CA ALA A 3 -10.62 11.14 0.44
C ALA A 3 -11.70 11.18 -0.65
N GLU A 4 -12.57 12.20 -0.63
CA GLU A 4 -13.74 12.30 -1.52
C GLU A 4 -13.37 12.21 -3.02
N ASP A 5 -12.17 12.68 -3.41
CA ASP A 5 -11.66 12.64 -4.78
C ASP A 5 -10.71 11.47 -5.08
N THR A 6 -10.72 10.41 -4.28
CA THR A 6 -9.84 9.26 -4.53
C THR A 6 -10.28 8.50 -5.78
N ILE A 7 -9.41 8.44 -6.79
CA ILE A 7 -9.65 7.72 -8.04
C ILE A 7 -9.29 6.24 -7.86
N SER A 8 -10.28 5.34 -7.91
CA SER A 8 -10.00 3.90 -7.97
C SER A 8 -9.38 3.53 -9.32
N THR A 9 -8.46 2.55 -9.36
CA THR A 9 -7.78 2.14 -10.59
C THR A 9 -7.55 0.64 -10.64
N ASP A 10 -7.94 0.01 -11.73
CA ASP A 10 -7.54 -1.37 -12.04
C ASP A 10 -6.18 -1.37 -12.72
N PHE A 11 -5.22 -2.11 -12.16
CA PHE A 11 -3.86 -2.20 -12.68
C PHE A 11 -3.37 -3.64 -12.60
N LEU A 12 -3.10 -4.26 -13.76
CA LEU A 12 -2.60 -5.64 -13.87
C LEU A 12 -3.41 -6.67 -13.07
N GLY A 13 -4.74 -6.51 -13.01
CA GLY A 13 -5.64 -7.40 -12.26
C GLY A 13 -5.76 -7.10 -10.77
N LEU A 14 -5.12 -6.03 -10.27
CA LEU A 14 -5.29 -5.50 -8.92
C LEU A 14 -6.25 -4.31 -8.96
N THR A 15 -7.26 -4.33 -8.10
CA THR A 15 -8.12 -3.17 -7.88
C THR A 15 -7.51 -2.31 -6.78
N LEU A 16 -6.83 -1.24 -7.18
CA LEU A 16 -6.22 -0.28 -6.28
C LEU A 16 -7.25 0.77 -5.86
N ARG A 17 -7.39 0.98 -4.55
CA ARG A 17 -8.25 2.04 -4.02
C ARG A 17 -7.82 3.44 -4.51
N SER A 18 -6.52 3.64 -4.74
CA SER A 18 -5.96 4.86 -5.34
C SER A 18 -4.75 4.52 -6.21
N PRO A 19 -4.38 5.35 -7.21
CA PRO A 19 -3.17 5.17 -8.00
C PRO A 19 -1.87 5.58 -7.26
N ILE A 20 -1.97 6.14 -6.04
CA ILE A 20 -0.79 6.57 -5.27
C ILE A 20 -0.04 5.34 -4.77
N VAL A 21 1.25 5.26 -5.07
CA VAL A 21 2.16 4.20 -4.65
C VAL A 21 3.41 4.80 -4.00
N LEU A 22 3.93 4.13 -2.97
CA LEU A 22 5.19 4.53 -2.34
C LEU A 22 6.36 4.06 -3.22
N LEU A 23 7.32 4.94 -3.45
CA LEU A 23 8.48 4.64 -4.29
C LEU A 23 9.42 3.65 -3.58
N SER A 24 9.85 2.62 -4.32
CA SER A 24 10.83 1.65 -3.82
C SER A 24 12.13 2.34 -3.40
N GLY A 25 12.69 1.92 -2.27
CA GLY A 25 13.89 2.52 -1.68
C GLY A 25 13.65 3.78 -0.84
N CYS A 26 12.44 4.36 -0.85
CA CYS A 26 12.12 5.54 -0.04
C CYS A 26 11.39 5.21 1.27
N VAL A 27 10.85 3.99 1.40
CA VAL A 27 9.91 3.65 2.49
C VAL A 27 10.16 2.29 3.17
N GLY A 28 11.23 1.58 2.79
CA GLY A 28 11.50 0.23 3.30
C GLY A 28 10.30 -0.70 3.12
N PHE A 29 10.03 -1.54 4.14
CA PHE A 29 8.81 -2.35 4.23
C PHE A 29 7.67 -1.63 4.98
N GLY A 30 7.80 -0.33 5.24
CA GLY A 30 6.79 0.48 5.92
C GLY A 30 6.70 0.23 7.43
N ASP A 31 7.75 -0.29 8.06
CA ASP A 31 7.82 -0.50 9.52
C ASP A 31 7.82 0.82 10.29
N GLU A 32 8.42 1.85 9.70
CA GLU A 32 8.60 3.17 10.30
C GLU A 32 7.37 4.08 10.13
N TYR A 33 6.43 3.70 9.26
CA TYR A 33 5.21 4.46 9.01
C TYR A 33 4.06 3.94 9.87
N SER A 34 3.18 4.84 10.31
CA SER A 34 2.00 4.49 11.11
C SER A 34 1.19 3.40 10.40
N ARG A 35 1.25 2.18 10.95
CA ARG A 35 0.54 1.03 10.40
C ARG A 35 -0.95 1.16 10.66
N VAL A 36 -1.75 0.67 9.71
CA VAL A 36 -3.14 0.35 9.99
C VAL A 36 -3.16 -0.79 11.03
N GLU A 37 -3.94 -0.62 12.10
CA GLU A 37 -4.07 -1.65 13.13
C GLU A 37 -4.49 -2.99 12.50
N GLY A 38 -3.76 -4.06 12.82
CA GLY A 38 -3.98 -5.41 12.27
C GLY A 38 -3.33 -5.70 10.90
N PHE A 39 -2.62 -4.75 10.30
CA PHE A 39 -1.89 -4.98 9.04
C PHE A 39 -0.51 -5.63 9.28
N SER A 40 -0.20 -6.72 8.55
CA SER A 40 1.10 -7.41 8.57
C SER A 40 1.59 -7.71 7.16
N ASN A 41 2.89 -7.45 6.91
CA ASN A 41 3.56 -7.79 5.66
C ASN A 41 4.02 -9.26 5.59
N ALA A 42 3.86 -10.04 6.68
CA ALA A 42 4.36 -11.41 6.75
C ALA A 42 3.76 -12.35 5.70
N SER A 43 2.58 -12.02 5.18
CA SER A 43 1.90 -12.78 4.12
C SER A 43 2.30 -12.35 2.70
N ILE A 44 3.12 -11.29 2.55
CA ILE A 44 3.57 -10.79 1.25
C ILE A 44 4.93 -11.42 0.96
N GLY A 45 5.02 -12.19 -0.13
CA GLY A 45 6.17 -13.02 -0.52
C GLY A 45 7.45 -12.30 -0.95
N GLY A 46 7.80 -11.20 -0.27
CA GLY A 46 8.99 -10.39 -0.57
C GLY A 46 9.50 -9.55 0.60
N ALA A 47 8.95 -9.69 1.81
CA ALA A 47 9.55 -9.12 3.02
C ALA A 47 10.71 -10.02 3.48
N VAL A 48 11.92 -9.47 3.57
CA VAL A 48 13.12 -10.11 4.14
C VAL A 48 13.36 -9.64 5.57
#